data_AF-E3KVF2-F1
#
_entry.id   AF-E3KVF2-F1
#
_cell.length_a   1.000
_cell.length_b   1.000
_cell.length_c   1.000
_cell.angle_alpha   90.00
_cell.angle_beta   90.00
_cell.angle_gamma   90.00
#
_symmetry.space_group_name_H-M   'P 1'
#
loop_
_entity.id
_entity.type
_entity.pdbx_description
1 polymer ?
#
loop_
_entity_poly.entity_id
_entity_poly.type
_entity_poly.pdbx_seq_one_letter_code
_entity_poly.pdbx_strand_id
1 'polypeptide(L)'
;MAGRLAFSHAQKAQAASAYRNLIRSSKFTFDSDPQTYRQFLVRAKELFSTKVLNPTYLLTSHADPKVAASASNVPEEVVMRERFEDELRGVLELSKYLTRNIVQGKHSEDGRRLVLRFTDKTEVGDNSTIKNPGSTAACLPTSGCCGGSHDSPSTTPDPPPSRLSQAALERREKRRLNRLQQSSSS
;
A
#
# COMPACT_ATOMS: atom_id res chain seq x y z
N MET A 1 38.86 19.72 16.59
CA MET A 1 37.72 19.87 17.51
C MET A 1 36.46 19.39 16.81
N ALA A 2 36.15 18.10 16.88
CA ALA A 2 34.91 17.57 16.29
C ALA A 2 33.74 18.05 17.15
N GLY A 3 33.00 19.06 16.69
CA GLY A 3 31.74 19.46 17.32
C GLY A 3 30.82 18.25 17.33
N ARG A 4 30.35 17.82 18.52
CA ARG A 4 29.32 16.79 18.60
C ARG A 4 28.06 17.33 17.92
N LEU A 5 27.78 16.86 16.72
CA LEU A 5 26.50 17.07 16.06
C LEU A 5 25.41 16.46 16.95
N ALA A 6 24.70 17.33 17.67
CA ALA A 6 23.68 16.94 18.62
C ALA A 6 22.33 17.54 18.21
N PHE A 7 21.28 16.72 18.27
CA PHE A 7 19.93 17.21 18.02
C PHE A 7 19.52 18.27 19.04
N SER A 8 18.91 19.34 18.54
CA SER A 8 18.30 20.37 19.37
C SER A 8 17.15 19.79 20.20
N HIS A 9 16.79 20.48 21.28
CA HIS A 9 15.64 20.09 22.10
C HIS A 9 14.34 20.04 21.29
N ALA A 10 14.15 21.00 20.36
CA ALA A 10 12.99 21.04 19.48
C ALA A 10 12.92 19.82 18.55
N GLN A 11 14.03 19.41 17.94
CA GLN A 11 14.10 18.21 17.10
C GLN A 11 13.78 16.94 17.89
N LYS A 12 14.32 16.82 19.12
CA LYS A 12 14.00 15.70 20.01
C LYS A 12 12.51 15.65 20.37
N ALA A 13 11.89 16.80 20.63
CA ALA A 13 10.47 16.89 20.90
C ALA A 13 9.61 16.48 19.68
N GLN A 14 10.00 16.92 18.48
CA GLN A 14 9.36 16.52 17.23
C GLN A 14 9.46 15.00 16.98
N ALA A 15 10.66 14.43 17.12
CA ALA A 15 10.88 12.99 17.02
C ALA A 15 10.04 12.21 18.04
N ALA A 16 9.99 12.67 19.30
CA ALA A 16 9.16 12.06 20.33
C ALA A 16 7.67 12.10 20.00
N SER A 17 7.17 13.20 19.43
CA SER A 17 5.80 13.33 18.97
C SER A 17 5.48 12.34 17.84
N ALA A 18 6.35 12.26 16.82
CA ALA A 18 6.21 11.31 15.72
C ALA A 18 6.25 9.85 16.20
N TYR A 19 7.17 9.52 17.12
CA TYR A 19 7.25 8.19 17.73
C TYR A 19 5.94 7.84 18.45
N ARG A 20 5.39 8.74 19.27
CA ARG A 20 4.10 8.53 19.95
C ARG A 20 2.97 8.31 18.95
N ASN A 21 2.93 9.06 17.86
CA ASN A 21 1.93 8.87 16.81
C ASN A 21 2.07 7.50 16.15
N LEU A 22 3.29 7.07 15.81
CA LEU A 22 3.56 5.75 15.24
C LEU A 22 3.10 4.62 16.18
N ILE A 23 3.41 4.72 17.48
CA ILE A 23 2.99 3.72 18.48
C ILE A 23 1.47 3.70 18.64
N ARG A 24 0.80 4.86 18.65
CA ARG A 24 -0.66 4.91 18.70
C ARG A 24 -1.30 4.27 17.46
N SER A 25 -0.77 4.57 16.27
CA SER A 25 -1.24 3.94 15.04
C SER A 25 -1.03 2.44 15.04
N SER A 26 0.13 1.94 15.47
CA SER A 26 0.41 0.51 15.50
C SER A 26 -0.44 -0.21 16.55
N LYS A 27 -0.70 0.41 17.71
CA LYS A 27 -1.63 -0.15 18.71
C LYS A 27 -3.03 -0.28 18.13
N PHE A 28 -3.50 0.74 17.41
CA PHE A 28 -4.80 0.69 16.75
C PHE A 28 -4.87 -0.43 15.70
N THR A 29 -3.82 -0.56 14.88
CA THR A 29 -3.74 -1.60 13.85
C THR A 29 -3.64 -2.99 14.44
N PHE A 30 -2.79 -3.22 15.46
CA PHE A 30 -2.48 -4.55 16.01
C PHE A 30 -3.18 -4.86 17.33
N ASP A 31 -4.32 -4.22 17.61
CA ASP A 31 -5.05 -4.38 18.87
C ASP A 31 -5.46 -5.83 19.15
N SER A 32 -5.71 -6.61 18.09
CA SER A 32 -6.07 -8.03 18.19
C SER A 32 -4.87 -8.98 18.33
N ASP A 33 -3.65 -8.52 18.07
CA ASP A 33 -2.42 -9.30 18.12
C ASP A 33 -1.33 -8.61 18.96
N PRO A 34 -1.31 -8.88 20.28
CA PRO A 34 -0.35 -8.26 21.19
C PRO A 34 1.10 -8.70 20.93
N GLN A 35 1.33 -9.86 20.31
CA GLN A 35 2.68 -10.33 20.01
C GLN A 35 3.29 -9.52 18.88
N THR A 36 2.55 -9.37 17.77
CA THR A 36 2.98 -8.52 16.64
C THR A 36 3.14 -7.07 17.08
N TYR A 37 2.22 -6.55 17.90
CA TYR A 37 2.36 -5.21 18.46
C TYR A 37 3.68 -5.05 19.25
N ARG A 38 4.04 -5.99 20.13
CA ARG A 38 5.30 -5.94 20.89
C ARG A 38 6.53 -5.97 19.98
N GLN A 39 6.54 -6.83 18.97
CA GLN A 39 7.63 -6.89 18.00
C GLN A 39 7.75 -5.58 17.23
N PHE A 40 6.63 -4.99 16.84
CA PHE A 40 6.60 -3.67 16.21
C PHE A 40 7.20 -2.60 17.12
N LEU A 41 6.90 -2.59 18.42
CA LEU A 41 7.49 -1.62 19.35
C LEU A 41 9.02 -1.70 19.39
N VAL A 42 9.58 -2.91 19.38
CA VAL A 42 11.04 -3.12 19.33
C VAL A 42 11.61 -2.54 18.05
N ARG A 43 11.02 -2.87 16.90
CA ARG A 43 11.46 -2.34 15.59
C ARG A 43 11.30 -0.82 15.47
N ALA A 44 10.24 -0.25 16.02
CA ALA A 44 10.03 1.19 16.03
C ALA A 44 11.12 1.90 16.86
N LYS A 45 11.50 1.34 18.02
CA LYS A 45 12.62 1.87 18.81
C LYS A 45 13.94 1.80 18.05
N GLU A 46 14.23 0.65 17.45
CA GLU A 46 15.42 0.46 16.61
C GLU A 46 15.46 1.52 15.51
N LEU A 47 14.38 1.65 14.72
CA LEU A 47 14.27 2.63 13.63
C LEU A 47 14.58 4.05 14.11
N PHE A 48 14.00 4.50 15.22
CA PHE A 48 14.26 5.84 15.73
C PHE A 48 15.70 6.00 16.20
N SER A 49 16.26 4.99 16.86
CA SER A 49 17.64 5.05 17.35
C SER A 49 18.68 4.99 16.23
N THR A 50 18.40 4.28 15.13
CA THR A 50 19.38 4.04 14.06
C THR A 50 19.22 4.99 12.88
N LYS A 51 18.00 5.41 12.54
CA LYS A 51 17.70 6.20 11.34
C LYS A 51 17.33 7.65 11.62
N VAL A 52 16.49 7.89 12.62
CA VAL A 52 15.95 9.24 12.90
C VAL A 52 16.86 10.04 13.82
N LEU A 53 17.39 9.42 14.88
CA LEU A 53 18.18 10.07 15.94
C LEU A 53 19.66 9.71 15.88
N ASN A 54 20.14 9.19 14.75
CA ASN A 54 21.55 8.88 14.55
C ASN A 54 22.16 9.88 13.55
N PRO A 55 23.00 10.83 14.01
CA PRO A 55 23.63 11.81 13.13
C PRO A 55 24.50 11.13 12.06
N THR A 56 25.20 10.06 12.41
CA THR A 56 26.07 9.33 11.48
C THR A 56 25.27 8.72 10.34
N TYR A 57 24.09 8.15 10.62
CA TYR A 57 23.22 7.62 9.58
C TYR A 57 22.71 8.72 8.65
N LEU A 58 22.24 9.85 9.21
CA LEU A 58 21.68 10.95 8.42
C LEU A 58 22.70 11.57 7.45
N LEU A 59 23.98 11.53 7.81
CA LEU A 59 25.07 12.03 6.97
C LEU A 59 25.56 11.02 5.93
N THR A 60 25.39 9.72 6.19
CA THR A 60 25.92 8.65 5.33
C THR A 60 24.86 8.06 4.39
N SER A 61 23.58 8.16 4.75
CA SER A 61 22.46 7.56 4.01
C SER A 61 22.08 8.41 2.79
N HIS A 62 22.14 7.81 1.60
CA HIS A 62 21.82 8.40 0.30
C HIS A 62 22.81 9.46 -0.24
N ALA A 63 24.01 9.01 -0.59
CA ALA A 63 24.69 9.58 -1.76
C ALA A 63 23.98 9.04 -3.03
N ASP A 64 22.88 9.68 -3.44
CA ASP A 64 22.50 9.55 -4.86
C ASP A 64 23.68 10.10 -5.68
N PRO A 65 24.27 9.31 -6.59
CA PRO A 65 25.51 9.69 -7.28
C PRO A 65 25.35 10.96 -8.14
N LYS A 66 24.10 11.40 -8.37
CA LYS A 66 23.76 12.61 -9.12
C LYS A 66 23.79 13.90 -8.27
N VAL A 67 23.66 13.81 -6.94
CA VAL A 67 23.64 14.98 -6.01
C VAL A 67 24.99 15.18 -5.33
N ALA A 68 25.83 14.14 -5.26
CA ALA A 68 27.16 14.21 -4.67
C ALA A 68 28.10 15.23 -5.35
N ALA A 69 27.86 15.57 -6.62
CA ALA A 69 28.68 16.52 -7.38
C ALA A 69 28.39 18.01 -7.03
N SER A 70 27.30 18.33 -6.34
CA SER A 70 26.93 19.72 -5.98
C SER A 70 27.02 20.04 -4.49
N ALA A 71 27.43 19.08 -3.65
CA ALA A 71 27.37 19.19 -2.19
C ALA A 71 28.61 19.81 -1.51
N SER A 72 29.66 20.21 -2.25
CA SER A 72 30.92 20.64 -1.64
C SER A 72 30.88 21.99 -0.90
N ASN A 73 29.77 22.74 -0.97
CA ASN A 73 29.63 24.07 -0.37
C ASN A 73 28.51 24.19 0.68
N VAL A 74 27.76 23.12 0.99
CA VAL A 74 26.63 23.18 1.94
C VAL A 74 27.11 22.79 3.34
N PRO A 75 26.78 23.55 4.40
CA PRO A 75 27.12 23.16 5.77
C PRO A 75 26.49 21.82 6.15
N GLU A 76 27.28 20.94 6.76
CA GLU A 76 26.89 19.59 7.19
C GLU A 76 25.63 19.57 8.08
N GLU A 77 25.44 20.60 8.91
CA GLU A 77 24.26 20.76 9.75
C GLU A 77 22.95 20.94 8.97
N VAL A 78 23.01 21.59 7.81
CA VAL A 78 21.82 21.83 6.97
C VAL A 78 21.39 20.52 6.34
N VAL A 79 22.34 19.76 5.78
CA VAL A 79 22.09 18.44 5.20
C VAL A 79 21.49 17.50 6.26
N MET A 80 22.08 17.46 7.46
CA MET A 80 21.56 16.62 8.55
C MET A 80 20.13 17.00 8.95
N ARG A 81 19.81 18.31 8.99
CA ARG A 81 18.45 18.78 9.32
C ARG A 81 17.44 18.37 8.25
N GLU A 82 17.74 18.56 6.97
CA GLU A 82 16.85 18.17 5.88
C GLU A 82 16.59 16.66 5.90
N ARG A 83 17.64 15.86 6.08
CA ARG A 83 17.52 14.39 6.19
C ARG A 83 16.71 13.96 7.41
N PHE A 84 16.90 14.63 8.54
CA PHE A 84 16.09 14.41 9.74
C PHE A 84 14.60 14.66 9.47
N GLU A 85 14.28 15.75 8.77
CA GLU A 85 12.90 16.08 8.41
C GLU A 85 12.28 15.08 7.43
N ASP A 86 13.05 14.60 6.46
CA ASP A 86 12.62 13.56 5.51
C ASP A 86 12.30 12.23 6.21
N GLU A 87 13.20 11.75 7.07
CA GLU A 87 12.98 10.52 7.85
C GLU A 87 11.78 10.68 8.80
N LEU A 88 11.63 11.86 9.42
CA LEU A 88 10.48 12.16 10.28
C LEU A 88 9.17 12.16 9.49
N ARG A 89 9.17 12.72 8.27
CA ARG A 89 8.03 12.70 7.36
C ARG A 89 7.66 11.27 6.98
N GLY A 90 8.64 10.45 6.61
CA GLY A 90 8.43 9.03 6.31
C GLY A 90 7.79 8.26 7.47
N VAL A 91 8.20 8.53 8.72
CA VAL A 91 7.54 7.93 9.89
C VAL A 91 6.09 8.39 10.05
N LEU A 92 5.81 9.68 9.84
CA LEU A 92 4.44 10.18 9.91
C LEU A 92 3.56 9.59 8.81
N GLU A 93 4.09 9.42 7.60
CA GLU A 93 3.40 8.73 6.52
C GLU A 93 3.16 7.25 6.84
N LEU A 94 4.14 6.56 7.40
CA LEU A 94 3.98 5.19 7.88
C LEU A 94 2.86 5.09 8.92
N SER A 95 2.74 6.04 9.85
CA SER A 95 1.66 6.05 10.84
C SER A 95 0.26 6.22 10.19
N LYS A 96 0.17 7.04 9.13
CA LYS A 96 -1.06 7.16 8.32
C LYS A 96 -1.32 5.87 7.55
N TYR A 97 -0.29 5.24 7.01
CA TYR A 97 -0.40 3.99 6.27
C TYR A 97 -0.96 2.87 7.14
N LEU A 98 -0.40 2.69 8.34
CA LEU A 98 -0.86 1.69 9.32
C LEU A 98 -2.35 1.84 9.66
N THR A 99 -2.87 3.07 9.73
CA THR A 99 -4.26 3.33 10.12
C THR A 99 -5.24 3.29 8.94
N ARG A 100 -4.80 3.68 7.75
CA ARG A 100 -5.67 3.81 6.58
C ARG A 100 -5.68 2.59 5.66
N ASN A 101 -4.56 1.88 5.56
CA ASN A 101 -4.36 0.87 4.52
C ASN A 101 -4.36 -0.56 5.04
N ILE A 102 -4.07 -0.75 6.33
CA ILE A 102 -3.99 -2.10 6.91
C ILE A 102 -5.35 -2.49 7.50
N VAL A 103 -5.96 -3.49 6.88
CA VAL A 103 -7.13 -4.19 7.42
C VAL A 103 -6.70 -5.53 8.01
N GLN A 104 -7.20 -5.84 9.20
CA GLN A 104 -6.96 -7.12 9.85
C GLN A 104 -8.13 -8.06 9.63
N GLY A 105 -7.85 -9.29 9.22
CA GLY A 105 -8.81 -10.38 9.26
C GLY A 105 -8.94 -10.94 10.67
N LYS A 106 -10.16 -11.06 11.19
CA LYS A 106 -10.48 -11.73 12.44
C LYS A 106 -11.37 -12.93 12.15
N HIS A 107 -11.20 -14.03 12.89
CA HIS A 107 -12.18 -15.11 12.84
C HIS A 107 -13.56 -14.61 13.31
N SER A 108 -14.59 -14.97 12.55
CA SER A 108 -15.99 -14.83 12.95
C SER A 108 -16.24 -15.62 14.23
N GLU A 109 -17.31 -15.31 14.95
CA GLU A 109 -17.71 -16.01 16.18
C GLU A 109 -17.89 -17.52 15.94
N ASP A 110 -18.34 -17.90 14.75
CA ASP A 110 -18.48 -19.30 14.32
C ASP A 110 -17.14 -20.02 14.05
N GLY A 111 -16.01 -19.31 14.05
CA GLY A 111 -14.67 -19.81 13.73
C GLY A 111 -14.44 -20.18 12.26
N ARG A 112 -15.50 -20.38 11.48
CA ARG A 112 -15.46 -20.89 10.10
C ARG A 112 -15.11 -19.86 9.02
N ARG A 113 -15.25 -18.57 9.30
CA ARG A 113 -15.06 -17.48 8.33
C ARG A 113 -14.11 -16.44 8.88
N LEU A 114 -13.31 -15.83 8.01
CA LEU A 114 -12.53 -14.64 8.32
C LEU A 114 -13.34 -13.41 7.91
N VAL A 115 -13.49 -12.46 8.85
CA VAL A 115 -14.16 -11.18 8.65
C VAL A 115 -13.09 -10.09 8.70
N LEU A 116 -13.08 -9.21 7.70
CA LEU A 116 -12.18 -8.06 7.68
C LEU A 116 -12.71 -6.95 8.59
N ARG A 117 -11.86 -6.43 9.46
CA ARG A 117 -12.17 -5.28 10.31
C ARG A 117 -11.87 -4.00 9.56
N PHE A 118 -12.89 -3.43 8.93
CA PHE A 118 -12.85 -2.05 8.44
C PHE A 118 -13.04 -1.09 9.61
N THR A 119 -12.34 0.04 9.57
CA THR A 119 -12.49 1.13 10.52
C THR A 119 -12.81 2.42 9.76
N ASP A 120 -13.40 3.42 10.42
CA ASP A 120 -13.79 4.68 9.75
C ASP A 120 -12.63 5.42 9.09
N LYS A 121 -11.40 5.12 9.53
CA LYS A 121 -10.16 5.70 8.99
C LYS A 121 -9.59 4.89 7.83
N THR A 122 -10.11 3.68 7.59
CA THR A 122 -9.66 2.83 6.50
C THR A 122 -10.10 3.45 5.19
N GLU A 123 -9.13 3.67 4.29
CA GLU A 123 -9.41 4.20 2.97
C GLU A 123 -9.98 3.07 2.11
N VAL A 124 -11.29 3.12 1.88
CA VAL A 124 -11.96 2.22 0.94
C VAL A 124 -11.85 2.87 -0.43
N GLY A 125 -10.96 2.37 -1.28
CA GLY A 125 -10.80 2.89 -2.63
C GLY A 125 -12.11 2.82 -3.42
N ASP A 126 -12.34 3.80 -4.28
CA ASP A 126 -13.48 3.79 -5.19
C ASP A 126 -13.29 2.71 -6.24
N ASN A 127 -14.24 1.78 -6.35
CA ASN A 127 -14.18 0.69 -7.32
C ASN A 127 -14.24 1.19 -8.79
N SER A 128 -14.52 2.46 -9.03
CA SER A 128 -14.61 3.06 -10.36
C SER A 128 -13.26 3.10 -11.09
N THR A 129 -12.15 3.33 -10.38
CA THR A 129 -10.80 3.39 -10.96
C THR A 129 -10.25 2.02 -11.33
N ILE A 130 -10.69 0.96 -10.63
CA ILE A 130 -10.35 -0.44 -10.94
C ILE A 130 -11.21 -0.95 -12.11
N LYS A 131 -12.50 -0.59 -12.13
CA LYS A 131 -13.43 -1.03 -13.19
C LYS A 131 -13.18 -0.32 -14.52
N ASN A 132 -12.72 0.93 -14.48
CA ASN A 132 -12.36 1.73 -15.64
C ASN A 132 -10.90 2.19 -15.50
N PRO A 133 -9.91 1.30 -15.71
CA PRO A 133 -8.52 1.74 -15.75
C PRO A 133 -8.40 2.77 -16.88
N GLY A 134 -7.87 3.96 -16.56
CA GLY A 134 -7.54 4.95 -17.59
C GLY A 134 -6.65 4.27 -18.62
N SER A 135 -6.93 4.46 -19.92
CA SER A 135 -6.23 3.73 -20.98
C SER A 135 -4.72 3.95 -20.84
N THR A 136 -4.01 2.90 -20.41
CA THR A 136 -2.55 2.85 -20.38
C THR A 136 -2.05 2.70 -21.81
N ALA A 137 -2.21 3.75 -22.63
CA ALA A 137 -1.67 3.85 -23.98
C ALA A 137 -0.23 4.39 -24.03
N ALA A 138 0.45 4.46 -22.87
CA ALA A 138 1.85 4.89 -22.77
C ALA A 138 2.76 3.84 -22.09
N CYS A 139 2.35 2.57 -22.05
CA CYS A 139 3.27 1.48 -21.72
C CYS A 139 3.79 0.88 -23.03
N LEU A 140 5.06 1.16 -23.33
CA LEU A 140 5.79 0.66 -24.49
C LEU A 140 5.72 -0.88 -24.55
N PRO A 141 5.38 -1.49 -25.70
CA PRO A 141 5.37 -2.93 -25.84
C PRO A 141 6.80 -3.41 -26.12
N THR A 142 7.51 -3.86 -25.11
CA THR A 142 8.72 -4.68 -25.35
C THR A 142 9.02 -5.57 -24.15
N SER A 143 8.90 -6.87 -24.42
CA SER A 143 9.29 -8.03 -23.60
C SER A 143 8.51 -8.19 -22.28
N GLY A 144 7.77 -9.26 -22.03
CA GLY A 144 8.02 -10.65 -22.40
C GLY A 144 8.10 -11.45 -21.10
N CYS A 145 6.96 -11.89 -20.58
CA CYS A 145 6.93 -12.98 -19.60
C CYS A 145 5.63 -13.79 -19.71
N CYS A 146 5.84 -15.01 -20.20
CA CYS A 146 5.33 -16.23 -19.57
C CYS A 146 3.97 -16.77 -20.03
N GLY A 147 4.01 -17.64 -21.06
CA GLY A 147 3.33 -18.94 -20.97
C GLY A 147 2.55 -19.43 -22.21
N GLY A 148 3.18 -20.30 -23.00
CA GLY A 148 2.49 -21.46 -23.58
C GLY A 148 2.03 -21.39 -25.03
N SER A 149 2.70 -22.17 -25.87
CA SER A 149 2.59 -22.29 -27.32
C SER A 149 1.30 -22.95 -27.83
N HIS A 150 0.81 -22.52 -28.99
CA HIS A 150 0.33 -23.41 -30.06
C HIS A 150 0.50 -22.74 -31.43
N ASP A 151 1.10 -23.49 -32.36
CA ASP A 151 1.40 -23.13 -33.74
C ASP A 151 0.17 -22.74 -34.58
N SER A 152 0.29 -21.66 -35.35
CA SER A 152 0.11 -21.61 -36.83
C SER A 152 -0.43 -20.25 -37.32
N PRO A 153 -0.05 -19.79 -38.53
CA PRO A 153 -0.34 -18.45 -39.03
C PRO A 153 -1.60 -18.43 -39.90
N SER A 154 -2.55 -17.53 -39.60
CA SER A 154 -3.56 -17.13 -40.58
C SER A 154 -4.11 -15.74 -40.30
N THR A 155 -3.84 -14.85 -41.25
CA THR A 155 -4.43 -13.53 -41.47
C THR A 155 -5.95 -13.61 -41.64
N THR A 156 -6.75 -12.95 -40.79
CA THR A 156 -8.09 -12.43 -41.13
C THR A 156 -8.52 -11.30 -40.18
N PRO A 157 -9.28 -10.29 -40.65
CA PRO A 157 -9.77 -9.18 -39.84
C PRO A 157 -11.00 -9.55 -38.98
N ASP A 158 -11.17 -8.80 -37.89
CA ASP A 158 -12.13 -8.95 -36.80
C ASP A 158 -13.60 -9.29 -37.19
N PRO A 159 -14.28 -10.21 -36.48
CA PRO A 159 -15.73 -10.25 -36.44
C PRO A 159 -16.29 -9.32 -35.33
N PRO A 160 -17.41 -8.61 -35.57
CA PRO A 160 -18.05 -7.78 -34.55
C PRO A 160 -18.62 -8.61 -33.39
N PRO A 161 -18.76 -8.02 -32.18
CA PRO A 161 -19.17 -8.76 -30.99
C PRO A 161 -20.56 -9.40 -31.18
N SER A 162 -20.60 -10.70 -30.92
CA SER A 162 -21.79 -11.55 -30.93
C SER A 162 -22.87 -11.00 -29.99
N ARG A 163 -23.79 -10.21 -30.54
CA ARG A 163 -25.07 -9.88 -29.90
C ARG A 163 -25.94 -11.13 -30.00
N LEU A 164 -26.11 -11.87 -28.90
CA LEU A 164 -27.21 -12.83 -28.80
C LEU A 164 -28.50 -12.13 -29.23
N SER A 165 -29.21 -12.68 -30.22
CA SER A 165 -30.47 -12.10 -30.69
C SER A 165 -31.47 -12.03 -29.53
N GLN A 166 -32.33 -11.02 -29.51
CA GLN A 166 -33.37 -10.88 -28.48
C GLN A 166 -34.20 -12.17 -28.31
N ALA A 167 -34.44 -12.89 -29.42
CA ALA A 167 -35.12 -14.18 -29.41
C ALA A 167 -34.38 -15.26 -28.58
N ALA A 168 -33.05 -15.23 -28.51
CA ALA A 168 -32.27 -16.16 -27.69
C ALA A 168 -32.36 -15.81 -26.19
N LEU A 169 -32.44 -14.52 -25.85
CA LEU A 169 -32.66 -14.04 -24.50
C LEU A 169 -34.05 -14.41 -23.98
N GLU A 170 -35.09 -14.19 -24.79
CA GLU A 170 -36.48 -14.55 -24.42
C GLU A 170 -36.66 -16.06 -24.21
N ARG A 171 -36.03 -16.90 -25.05
CA ARG A 171 -36.07 -18.36 -24.85
C ARG A 171 -35.40 -18.79 -23.54
N ARG A 172 -34.35 -18.09 -23.13
CA ARG A 172 -33.65 -18.36 -21.85
C ARG A 172 -34.52 -17.97 -20.67
N GLU A 173 -35.21 -16.84 -20.76
CA GLU A 173 -36.09 -16.34 -19.70
C GLU A 173 -37.35 -17.21 -19.54
N LYS A 174 -37.97 -17.63 -20.66
CA LYS A 174 -39.12 -18.54 -20.64
C LYS A 174 -38.80 -19.89 -19.99
N ARG A 175 -37.60 -20.44 -20.23
CA ARG A 175 -37.13 -21.66 -19.54
C ARG A 175 -36.97 -21.46 -18.04
N ARG A 176 -36.53 -20.27 -17.60
CA ARG A 176 -36.37 -19.95 -16.18
C ARG A 176 -37.72 -19.90 -15.46
N LEU A 177 -38.72 -19.27 -16.07
CA LEU A 177 -40.07 -19.17 -15.51
C LEU A 177 -40.77 -20.53 -15.41
N ASN A 178 -40.64 -21.38 -16.43
CA ASN A 178 -41.26 -22.71 -16.41
C ASN A 178 -40.67 -23.60 -15.29
N ARG A 179 -39.36 -23.45 -15.02
CA ARG A 179 -38.69 -24.18 -13.92
C ARG A 179 -39.17 -23.73 -12.53
N LEU A 180 -39.51 -22.45 -12.37
CA LEU A 180 -40.06 -21.92 -11.12
C LEU A 180 -41.51 -22.39 -10.86
N GLN A 181 -42.32 -22.49 -11.92
CA GLN A 181 -43.69 -23.01 -11.80
C GLN A 181 -43.72 -24.50 -11.45
N GLN A 182 -42.79 -25.29 -11.97
CA GLN A 182 -42.67 -26.72 -11.61
C GLN A 182 -42.24 -26.93 -10.16
N SER A 183 -41.44 -26.01 -9.58
CA SER A 183 -41.02 -26.10 -8.18
C SER A 183 -42.10 -25.66 -7.18
N SER A 184 -43.18 -25.00 -7.62
CA SER A 184 -44.26 -24.55 -6.74
C SER A 184 -45.42 -25.54 -6.61
N SER A 185 -45.43 -26.62 -7.39
CA SER A 185 -46.47 -27.65 -7.38
C SER A 185 -46.01 -28.98 -6.78
N SER A 186 -44.97 -28.95 -5.94
CA SER A 186 -44.49 -30.10 -5.13
C SER A 186 -44.58 -29.79 -3.65
#